data_AF-A0A3D1I782-F1
#
_entry.id   AF-A0A3D1I782-F1
#
_cell.length_a   1.000
_cell.length_b   1.000
_cell.length_c   1.000
_cell.angle_alpha   90.00
_cell.angle_beta   90.00
_cell.angle_gamma   90.00
#
_symmetry.space_group_name_H-M   'P 1'
#
loop_
_entity.id
_entity.type
_entity.pdbx_description
1 polymer ?
#
loop_
_entity_poly.entity_id
_entity_poly.type
_entity_poly.pdbx_seq_one_letter_code
_entity_poly.pdbx_strand_id
1 'polypeptide(L)' 'MAQPGTFPKRSPANRLRTSLPKIGIRPVIDGRYGGVRESLEAPVLAMARSAADLLAKNLRHACGLPVECVVFPKCIGG' A
#
# COMPACT_ATOMS: atom_id res chain seq x y z
N MET A 1 0.13 36.01 -23.93
CA MET A 1 0.07 35.22 -22.68
C MET A 1 -0.79 33.99 -22.96
N ALA A 2 -0.24 32.78 -22.84
CA ALA A 2 -1.02 31.55 -23.07
C ALA A 2 -1.98 31.35 -21.88
N GLN A 3 -3.26 31.18 -22.17
CA GLN A 3 -4.31 30.95 -21.17
C GLN A 3 -4.03 29.64 -20.42
N PRO A 4 -4.05 29.61 -19.07
CA PRO A 4 -3.91 28.38 -18.30
C PRO A 4 -5.19 27.55 -18.43
N GLY A 5 -5.17 26.50 -19.27
CA GLY A 5 -6.31 25.57 -19.41
C GLY A 5 -6.47 24.88 -20.77
N THR A 6 -5.70 25.27 -21.79
CA THR A 6 -5.93 24.82 -23.18
C THR A 6 -5.26 23.49 -23.56
N PHE A 7 -4.59 22.80 -22.62
CA PHE A 7 -3.94 21.52 -22.91
C PHE A 7 -4.82 20.32 -22.51
N PRO A 8 -5.12 19.39 -23.42
CA PRO A 8 -5.95 18.23 -23.11
C PRO A 8 -5.27 17.34 -22.06
N LYS A 9 -5.86 17.24 -20.86
CA LYS A 9 -5.43 16.27 -19.84
C LYS A 9 -5.89 14.87 -20.23
N ARG A 10 -4.95 13.95 -20.37
CA ARG A 10 -5.22 12.54 -20.64
C ARG A 10 -5.59 11.82 -19.34
N SER A 11 -6.53 10.88 -19.41
CA SER A 11 -6.90 10.05 -18.26
C SER A 11 -5.69 9.22 -17.76
N PRO A 12 -5.61 8.95 -16.44
CA PRO A 12 -4.59 8.08 -15.88
C PRO A 12 -4.60 6.70 -16.54
N ALA A 13 -3.43 6.22 -16.98
CA ALA A 13 -3.30 4.92 -17.64
C ALA A 13 -1.87 4.38 -17.52
N ASN A 14 -1.72 3.09 -17.24
CA ASN A 14 -0.41 2.43 -17.25
C ASN A 14 0.14 2.39 -18.68
N ARG A 15 1.38 2.87 -18.87
CA ARG A 15 2.09 2.87 -20.16
C ARG A 15 3.35 2.00 -20.15
N LEU A 16 3.65 1.36 -19.02
CA LEU A 16 4.75 0.40 -18.93
C LEU A 16 4.35 -0.89 -19.63
N ARG A 17 5.34 -1.65 -20.13
CA ARG A 17 5.10 -2.98 -20.71
C ARG A 17 4.58 -3.98 -19.69
N THR A 18 4.86 -3.76 -18.42
CA THR A 18 4.50 -4.64 -17.29
C THR A 18 3.40 -4.03 -16.43
N SER A 19 2.86 -4.81 -15.50
CA SER A 19 2.02 -4.29 -14.43
C SER A 19 2.75 -3.24 -13.60
N LEU A 20 1.97 -2.34 -12.98
CA LEU A 20 2.51 -1.38 -12.03
C LEU A 20 3.09 -2.11 -10.81
N PRO A 21 4.17 -1.57 -10.22
CA PRO A 21 4.75 -2.16 -9.02
C PRO A 21 3.77 -2.02 -7.84
N LYS A 22 3.77 -3.03 -6.97
CA LYS A 22 2.94 -3.07 -5.76
C LYS A 22 3.79 -2.86 -4.52
N ILE A 23 3.18 -2.39 -3.44
CA ILE A 23 3.82 -2.25 -2.14
C ILE A 23 3.52 -3.49 -1.30
N GLY A 24 4.54 -4.27 -0.95
CA GLY A 24 4.41 -5.40 -0.03
C GLY A 24 4.48 -4.92 1.42
N ILE A 25 3.46 -5.20 2.22
CA ILE A 25 3.38 -4.86 3.64
C ILE A 25 3.55 -6.14 4.46
N ARG A 26 4.59 -6.14 5.29
CA ARG A 26 4.98 -7.27 6.14
C ARG A 26 4.73 -6.91 7.61
N PRO A 27 3.62 -7.37 8.22
CA PRO A 27 3.39 -7.20 9.64
C PRO A 27 4.42 -8.04 10.41
N VAL A 28 5.34 -7.38 11.11
CA VAL A 28 6.34 -8.04 11.97
C VAL A 28 5.83 -7.99 13.41
N ILE A 29 5.97 -9.11 14.12
CA ILE A 29 5.49 -9.27 15.50
C ILE A 29 6.59 -9.89 16.35
N ASP A 30 6.45 -9.78 17.66
CA ASP A 30 7.19 -10.62 18.60
C ASP A 30 6.77 -12.10 18.44
N GLY A 31 7.74 -12.98 18.21
CA GLY A 31 7.52 -14.42 18.03
C GLY A 31 7.29 -15.21 19.33
N ARG A 32 7.41 -14.58 20.50
CA ARG A 32 7.27 -15.26 21.80
C ARG A 32 5.83 -15.70 22.06
N TYR A 33 5.66 -16.99 22.34
CA TYR A 33 4.39 -17.59 22.74
C TYR A 33 4.16 -17.50 24.25
N GLY A 34 2.92 -17.72 24.68
CA GLY A 34 2.54 -17.67 26.10
C GLY A 34 1.88 -16.35 26.50
N GLY A 35 1.21 -15.69 25.55
CA GLY A 35 0.42 -14.48 25.77
C GLY A 35 0.95 -13.24 25.05
N VAL A 36 2.25 -13.22 24.70
CA VAL A 36 2.86 -12.06 24.03
C VAL A 36 2.38 -11.98 22.58
N ARG A 37 2.65 -13.00 21.76
CA ARG A 37 2.22 -13.02 20.35
C ARG A 37 0.70 -12.94 20.20
N GLU A 38 -0.02 -13.69 21.03
CA GLU A 38 -1.48 -13.80 20.98
C GLU A 38 -2.17 -12.45 21.24
N SER A 39 -1.61 -11.64 22.14
CA SER A 39 -2.12 -10.29 22.44
C SER A 39 -1.79 -9.25 21.36
N LEU A 40 -0.76 -9.50 20.53
CA LEU A 40 -0.25 -8.56 19.54
C LEU A 40 -0.74 -8.84 18.11
N GLU A 41 -1.27 -10.04 17.81
CA GLU A 41 -1.56 -10.43 16.43
C GLU A 41 -2.64 -9.57 15.76
N ALA A 42 -3.76 -9.36 16.44
CA ALA A 42 -4.84 -8.52 15.93
C ALA A 42 -4.42 -7.05 15.71
N PRO A 43 -3.80 -6.34 16.68
CA PRO A 43 -3.39 -4.95 16.47
C PRO A 43 -2.29 -4.80 15.40
N VAL A 44 -1.35 -5.74 15.28
CA VAL A 44 -0.30 -5.68 14.25
C VAL A 44 -0.90 -5.86 12.85
N LEU A 45 -1.84 -6.80 12.66
CA LEU A 45 -2.55 -6.95 11.38
C LEU A 45 -3.42 -5.73 11.05
N ALA A 46 -4.08 -5.14 12.06
CA ALA A 46 -4.86 -3.92 11.88
C ALA A 46 -3.98 -2.76 11.41
N MET A 47 -2.80 -2.59 12.02
CA MET A 47 -1.82 -1.57 11.62
C MET A 47 -1.36 -1.77 10.16
N ALA A 48 -1.08 -3.00 9.75
CA ALA A 48 -0.69 -3.30 8.37
C ALA A 48 -1.79 -2.94 7.36
N ARG A 49 -3.07 -3.21 7.68
CA ARG A 49 -4.22 -2.83 6.85
C ARG A 49 -4.42 -1.32 6.80
N SER A 50 -4.32 -0.64 7.94
CA SER A 50 -4.41 0.82 7.99
C SER A 50 -3.30 1.51 7.18
N ALA A 51 -2.08 0.96 7.20
CA ALA A 51 -0.99 1.45 6.36
C ALA A 51 -1.30 1.24 4.86
N ALA A 52 -1.83 0.07 4.49
CA ALA A 52 -2.24 -0.21 3.10
C ALA A 52 -3.28 0.82 2.60
N ASP A 53 -4.29 1.08 3.42
CA ASP A 53 -5.35 2.05 3.11
C ASP A 53 -4.80 3.47 2.97
N LEU A 54 -3.92 3.88 3.90
CA LEU A 54 -3.31 5.20 3.87
C LEU A 54 -2.51 5.40 2.58
N LEU A 55 -1.70 4.42 2.19
CA LEU A 55 -0.86 4.48 1.00
C LEU A 55 -1.72 4.51 -0.27
N ALA A 56 -2.69 3.60 -0.39
CA ALA A 56 -3.57 3.53 -1.56
C ALA A 56 -4.42 4.80 -1.74
N LYS A 57 -4.85 5.44 -0.63
CA LYS A 57 -5.65 6.68 -0.69
C LYS A 57 -4.81 7.89 -1.13
N ASN A 58 -3.59 8.02 -0.63
CA ASN A 58 -2.80 9.26 -0.77
C ASN A 58 -1.73 9.22 -1.86
N LEU A 59 -1.24 8.05 -2.26
CA LEU A 59 -0.18 7.93 -3.26
C LEU A 59 -0.73 7.51 -4.62
N ARG A 60 -0.11 8.04 -5.68
CA ARG A 60 -0.36 7.66 -7.07
C ARG A 60 0.97 7.35 -7.74
N HIS A 61 0.95 6.43 -8.70
CA HIS A 61 2.07 6.25 -9.62
C HIS A 61 2.22 7.49 -10.51
N ALA A 62 3.37 7.62 -11.17
CA ALA A 62 3.62 8.71 -12.12
C ALA A 62 2.58 8.79 -13.27
N CYS A 63 1.89 7.68 -13.57
CA CYS A 63 0.81 7.63 -14.54
C CYS A 63 -0.57 8.07 -13.99
N GLY A 64 -0.66 8.44 -12.71
CA GLY A 64 -1.87 8.91 -12.03
C GLY A 64 -2.76 7.83 -11.43
N LEU A 65 -2.46 6.54 -11.63
CA LEU A 65 -3.20 5.43 -11.02
C LEU A 65 -2.83 5.24 -9.53
N PRO A 66 -3.76 4.81 -8.66
CA PRO A 66 -3.47 4.50 -7.27
C PRO A 66 -2.48 3.34 -7.12
N VAL A 67 -1.69 3.41 -6.06
CA VAL A 67 -0.78 2.32 -5.70
C VAL A 67 -1.57 1.13 -5.15
N GLU A 68 -1.17 -0.08 -5.53
CA GLU A 68 -1.72 -1.30 -4.96
C GLU A 68 -0.83 -1.81 -3.82
N CYS A 69 -1.44 -2.18 -2.70
CA CYS A 69 -0.76 -2.74 -1.55
C CYS A 69 -1.13 -4.22 -1.36
N VAL A 70 -0.14 -5.05 -1.02
CA VAL A 70 -0.31 -6.46 -0.72
C VAL A 70 0.08 -6.69 0.74
N VAL A 71 -0.87 -7.05 1.58
CA VAL A 71 -0.65 -7.35 3.00
C VAL A 71 -0.42 -8.84 3.18
N PHE A 72 0.66 -9.23 3.86
CA PHE A 72 0.91 -10.63 4.16
C PHE A 72 -0.17 -11.20 5.11
N PRO A 73 -0.67 -12.43 4.90
CA PRO A 73 -1.86 -12.93 5.59
C PRO A 73 -1.67 -13.22 7.09
N LYS A 74 -0.42 -13.27 7.59
CA LYS A 74 -0.07 -13.57 8.98
C LYS A 74 1.03 -12.62 9.45
N CYS A 75 1.22 -12.42 10.75
CA CYS A 75 2.41 -11.71 11.20
C CYS A 75 3.67 -12.60 11.17
N ILE A 76 4.82 -11.95 11.01
CA ILE A 76 6.13 -12.56 10.86
C ILE A 76 6.89 -12.35 12.16
N GLY A 77 7.14 -13.44 12.89
CA GLY A 77 7.81 -13.42 14.20
C GLY A 77 9.28 -13.85 14.20
N GLY A 78 9.82 -14.12 13.00
CA GLY A 78 10.98 -15.00 12.83
C GLY A 78 10.57 -16.38 12.34
#